data_AF-A0AAN5QW39-F1
#
_entry.id   AF-A0AAN5QW39-F1
#
_cell.length_a   1.000
_cell.length_b   1.000
_cell.length_c   1.000
_cell.angle_alpha   90.00
_cell.angle_beta   90.00
_cell.angle_gamma   90.00
#
_symmetry.space_group_name_H-M   'P 1'
#
loop_
_entity.id
_entity.type
_entity.pdbx_description
1 polymer ?
#
loop_
_entity_poly.entity_id
_entity_poly.type
_entity_poly.pdbx_seq_one_letter_code
_entity_poly.pdbx_strand_id
1 'polypeptide(L)' 'RGNKKIRTLLVQCARVFIQKLEHQSGKLADWVRDLLCRKSNFVVTCALANKLARIAWALTARQQTYVA' A
#
# COMPACT_ATOMS: atom_id res chain seq x y z
N ARG A 1 6.03 19.93 3.96
CA ARG A 1 4.71 19.85 3.26
C ARG A 1 4.79 18.69 2.28
N GLY A 2 4.20 17.52 2.60
CA GLY A 2 4.38 16.30 1.80
C GLY A 2 3.74 16.38 0.41
N ASN A 3 4.41 15.83 -0.61
CA ASN A 3 3.96 15.88 -1.99
C ASN A 3 2.57 15.27 -2.16
N LYS A 4 1.57 16.09 -2.49
CA LYS A 4 0.19 15.65 -2.78
C LYS A 4 0.18 14.55 -3.85
N LYS A 5 1.03 14.66 -4.87
CA LYS A 5 1.18 13.67 -5.96
C LYS A 5 1.48 12.26 -5.44
N ILE A 6 2.39 12.13 -4.47
CA ILE A 6 2.78 10.82 -3.91
C ILE A 6 1.62 10.22 -3.11
N ARG A 7 0.90 11.03 -2.33
CA ARG A 7 -0.29 10.56 -1.60
C ARG A 7 -1.37 10.08 -2.56
N THR A 8 -1.63 10.82 -3.64
CA THR A 8 -2.60 10.41 -4.66
C THR A 8 -2.19 9.10 -5.33
N LEU A 9 -0.92 8.96 -5.71
CA LEU A 9 -0.41 7.73 -6.32
C LEU A 9 -0.59 6.51 -5.39
N LEU A 10 -0.19 6.66 -4.11
CA LEU A 10 -0.29 5.58 -3.13
C LEU A 10 -1.74 5.15 -2.88
N VAL A 11 -2.67 6.11 -2.82
CA VAL A 11 -4.10 5.82 -2.67
C VAL A 11 -4.65 5.13 -3.91
N GLN A 12 -4.25 5.56 -5.11
CA GLN A 12 -4.66 4.93 -6.36
C GLN A 12 -4.18 3.47 -6.43
N CYS A 13 -2.91 3.21 -6.09
CA CYS A 13 -2.35 1.87 -6.02
C CYS A 13 -3.07 1.01 -4.97
N ALA A 14 -3.36 1.56 -3.79
CA ALA A 14 -4.11 0.85 -2.75
C ALA A 14 -5.52 0.48 -3.23
N ARG A 15 -6.20 1.37 -3.96
CA ARG A 15 -7.53 1.11 -4.55
C ARG A 15 -7.49 -0.02 -5.56
N VAL A 16 -6.54 0.00 -6.49
CA VAL A 16 -6.36 -1.06 -7.50
C VAL A 16 -6.02 -2.40 -6.83
N PHE A 17 -5.20 -2.38 -5.79
CA PHE A 17 -4.88 -3.59 -5.02
C PHE A 17 -6.11 -4.19 -4.34
N ILE A 18 -6.94 -3.36 -3.71
CA ILE A 18 -8.20 -3.81 -3.08
C ILE A 18 -9.16 -4.36 -4.14
N GLN A 19 -9.27 -3.72 -5.31
CA GLN A 19 -10.09 -4.26 -6.41
C GLN A 19 -9.59 -5.60 -6.93
N LYS A 20 -8.27 -5.81 -6.98
CA LYS A 20 -7.69 -7.11 -7.38
C LYS A 20 -7.50 -8.07 -6.21
N LEU A 21 -7.98 -7.74 -5.01
CA LEU A 21 -7.73 -8.54 -3.80
C LEU A 21 -8.28 -9.96 -3.92
N GLU A 22 -9.37 -10.16 -4.64
CA GLU A 22 -9.96 -11.48 -4.88
C GLU A 22 -9.04 -12.39 -5.70
N HIS A 23 -8.21 -11.82 -6.56
CA HIS A 23 -7.26 -12.54 -7.42
C HIS A 23 -5.84 -12.58 -6.83
N GLN A 24 -5.62 -11.95 -5.67
CA GLN A 24 -4.32 -11.88 -5.01
C GLN A 24 -4.28 -12.81 -3.80
N SER A 25 -3.26 -13.66 -3.75
CA SER A 25 -3.07 -14.63 -2.67
C SER A 25 -1.76 -14.34 -1.92
N GLY A 26 -1.81 -14.37 -0.59
CA GLY A 26 -0.64 -14.21 0.28
C GLY A 26 -0.90 -13.36 1.53
N LYS A 27 0.08 -13.33 2.44
CA LYS A 27 -0.01 -12.70 3.77
C LYS A 27 -0.51 -11.24 3.76
N LEU A 28 -0.18 -10.48 2.71
CA LEU A 28 -0.66 -9.11 2.55
C LEU A 28 -2.15 -9.07 2.17
N ALA A 29 -2.58 -9.93 1.25
CA ALA A 29 -3.97 -10.02 0.83
C ALA A 29 -4.86 -10.50 1.99
N ASP A 30 -4.40 -11.51 2.75
CA ASP A 30 -5.12 -12.01 3.92
C ASP A 30 -5.26 -10.95 5.01
N TRP A 31 -4.18 -10.19 5.27
CA TRP A 31 -4.25 -9.06 6.20
C TRP A 31 -5.23 -7.97 5.75
N VAL A 32 -5.28 -7.66 4.44
CA VAL A 32 -6.24 -6.69 3.90
C VAL A 32 -7.68 -7.24 4.01
N ARG A 33 -7.92 -8.54 3.75
CA ARG A 33 -9.25 -9.15 3.91
C ARG A 33 -9.73 -9.13 5.35
N ASP A 34 -8.88 -9.50 6.31
CA ASP A 34 -9.23 -9.43 7.74
C ASP A 34 -9.55 -7.98 8.14
N LEU A 35 -8.80 -7.00 7.61
CA LEU A 35 -9.06 -5.58 7.90
C LEU A 35 -10.36 -5.07 7.26
N LEU A 36 -10.71 -5.54 6.06
CA LEU A 36 -11.98 -5.25 5.39
C LEU A 36 -13.17 -5.85 6.14
N CYS A 37 -12.98 -6.99 6.81
CA CYS A 37 -14.00 -7.60 7.66
C CYS A 37 -14.29 -6.74 8.90
N ARG A 38 -13.28 -6.00 9.42
CA ARG A 38 -13.38 -5.22 10.68
C ARG A 38 -13.60 -3.72 10.47
N LYS A 39 -13.25 -3.16 9.30
CA LYS A 39 -13.27 -1.71 9.03
C LYS A 39 -13.70 -1.37 7.61
N SER A 40 -14.17 -0.12 7.45
CA SER A 40 -14.57 0.46 6.16
C SER A 40 -13.43 0.48 5.13
N ASN A 41 -13.79 0.27 3.86
CA ASN A 41 -12.91 0.31 2.68
C ASN A 41 -11.97 1.52 2.66
N PHE A 42 -12.45 2.70 3.06
CA PHE A 42 -11.63 3.92 3.05
C PHE A 42 -10.48 3.85 4.06
N VAL A 43 -10.74 3.30 5.25
CA VAL A 43 -9.72 3.12 6.29
C VAL A 43 -8.70 2.08 5.85
N VAL A 44 -9.15 0.98 5.25
CA VAL A 44 -8.28 -0.05 4.69
C VAL A 44 -7.38 0.49 3.59
N THR A 45 -7.94 1.30 2.68
CA THR A 45 -7.18 1.93 1.59
C THR A 45 -6.06 2.81 2.14
N CYS A 46 -6.35 3.64 3.14
CA CYS A 46 -5.36 4.48 3.81
C CYS A 46 -4.29 3.65 4.54
N ALA A 47 -4.68 2.60 5.25
CA ALA A 47 -3.75 1.71 5.95
C ALA A 47 -2.82 0.99 4.98
N LEU A 48 -3.34 0.49 3.87
CA LEU A 48 -2.58 -0.15 2.81
C LEU A 48 -1.63 0.84 2.14
N ALA A 49 -2.10 2.05 1.81
CA ALA A 49 -1.26 3.12 1.28
C ALA A 49 -0.11 3.47 2.23
N ASN A 50 -0.36 3.53 3.54
CA ASN A 50 0.68 3.77 4.54
C ASN A 50 1.68 2.61 4.61
N LYS A 51 1.22 1.36 4.52
CA LYS A 51 2.11 0.18 4.49
C LYS A 51 3.00 0.18 3.24
N LEU A 52 2.44 0.49 2.07
CA LEU A 52 3.19 0.66 0.82
C LEU A 52 4.18 1.82 0.91
N ALA A 53 3.77 2.95 1.51
CA ALA A 53 4.66 4.10 1.73
C ALA A 53 5.85 3.73 2.61
N ARG A 54 5.65 2.92 3.66
CA ARG A 54 6.75 2.43 4.51
C ARG A 54 7.68 1.47 3.78
N ILE A 55 7.15 0.61 2.91
CA ILE A 55 7.98 -0.28 2.07
C ILE A 55 8.79 0.54 1.08
N ALA A 56 8.14 1.45 0.35
CA ALA A 56 8.79 2.36 -0.58
C ALA A 56 9.85 3.21 0.13
N TRP A 57 9.54 3.76 1.30
CA TRP A 57 10.50 4.51 2.10
C TRP A 57 11.64 3.63 2.58
N ALA A 58 11.39 2.41 3.05
CA ALA A 58 12.47 1.50 3.42
C ALA A 58 13.36 1.13 2.24
N LEU A 59 12.79 1.00 1.02
CA LEU A 59 13.56 0.77 -0.20
C LEU A 59 14.40 1.99 -0.58
N THR A 60 13.80 3.19 -0.58
CA THR A 60 14.52 4.44 -0.88
C THR A 60 15.55 4.77 0.20
N ALA A 61 15.22 4.63 1.48
CA ALA A 61 16.11 4.91 2.61
C ALA A 61 17.24 3.89 2.72
N ARG A 62 17.05 2.67 2.21
CA ARG A 62 18.10 1.65 2.18
C ARG A 62 19.14 1.86 1.09
N GLN A 63 19.01 2.89 0.22
CA GLN A 63 19.93 3.27 -0.88
C GLN A 63 21.15 2.35 -0.98
N GLN A 64 20.94 1.10 -1.40
CA GLN A 64 22.00 0.35 -2.02
C GLN A 64 22.09 1.04 -3.36
N THR A 65 23.14 1.83 -3.53
CA THR A 65 23.51 2.43 -4.81
C THR A 65 23.34 1.32 -5.85
N TYR A 66 22.34 1.47 -6.72
CA TYR A 66 22.21 0.57 -7.87
C TYR A 66 23.40 0.91 -8.78
N VAL A 67 24.51 0.22 -8.56
CA VAL A 67 25.57 0.10 -9.55
C VAL A 67 25.04 -0.87 -10.60
N ALA A 68 24.65 -0.29 -11.73
CA ALA A 68 24.34 -1.00 -12.97
C ALA A 68 25.58 -1.75 -13.47
#